data_AF-A0A539D385-F1
#
_entry.id   AF-A0A539D385-F1
#
_cell.length_a   1.000
_cell.length_b   1.000
_cell.length_c   1.000
_cell.angle_alpha   90.00
_cell.angle_beta   90.00
_cell.angle_gamma   90.00
#
_symmetry.space_group_name_H-M   'P 1'
#
loop_
_entity.id
_entity.type
_entity.pdbx_description
1 polymer ?
#
loop_
_entity_poly.entity_id
_entity_poly.type
_entity_poly.pdbx_seq_one_letter_code
_entity_poly.pdbx_strand_id
1 'polypeptide(L)' 'MADPHHASDHYVRGSQEISEQESTFDAFVGMSKWGSLIISASLLFLTIWFQPGGAFIPAFIAAVVVLVAGFFILKSPKSH' A
#
# COMPACT_ATOMS: atom_id res chain seq x y z
N MET A 1 -46.04 11.19 14.76
CA MET A 1 -45.67 12.35 15.59
C MET A 1 -44.18 12.22 15.85
N ALA A 2 -43.37 13.08 15.22
CA ALA A 2 -41.93 13.09 15.42
C ALA A 2 -41.66 13.76 16.76
N ASP A 3 -41.01 13.04 17.66
CA ASP A 3 -40.60 13.54 18.96
C ASP A 3 -39.33 14.42 18.78
N PRO A 4 -39.34 15.72 19.15
CA PRO A 4 -38.20 16.61 19.02
C PRO A 4 -37.21 16.53 20.20
N HIS A 5 -37.24 15.47 21.01
CA HIS A 5 -36.26 15.27 22.08
C HIS A 5 -34.93 14.67 21.55
N HIS A 6 -33.81 15.25 21.99
CA HIS A 6 -32.39 14.89 21.73
C HIS A 6 -31.60 15.64 20.63
N ALA A 7 -31.99 16.86 20.25
CA ALA A 7 -31.15 17.72 19.39
C ALA A 7 -29.92 18.35 20.10
N SER A 8 -29.53 17.87 21.28
CA SER A 8 -28.38 18.41 22.04
C SER A 8 -27.70 17.37 22.93
N ASP A 9 -27.57 16.12 22.48
CA ASP A 9 -26.56 15.24 23.08
C ASP A 9 -25.19 15.79 22.64
N HIS A 10 -24.61 16.56 23.55
CA HIS A 10 -23.26 17.14 23.63
C HIS A 10 -22.24 16.70 22.55
N TYR A 11 -22.46 17.12 21.29
CA TYR A 11 -21.47 16.91 20.23
C TYR A 11 -20.19 17.67 20.59
N VAL A 12 -19.10 16.93 20.79
CA VAL A 12 -17.77 17.51 20.98
C VAL A 12 -16.96 17.25 19.72
N ARG A 13 -16.57 18.34 19.05
CA ARG A 13 -15.77 18.24 17.83
C ARG A 13 -14.46 17.50 18.12
N GLY A 14 -14.18 16.45 17.33
CA GLY A 14 -12.94 15.69 17.43
C GLY A 14 -12.89 14.67 18.58
N SER A 15 -13.98 14.48 19.33
CA SER A 15 -14.07 13.41 20.33
C SER A 15 -14.51 12.08 19.74
N GLN A 16 -14.78 12.03 18.43
CA GLN A 16 -15.16 10.79 17.77
C GLN A 16 -13.95 9.83 17.78
N GLU A 17 -14.22 8.59 18.18
CA GLU A 17 -13.29 7.47 18.09
C GLU A 17 -12.92 7.22 16.61
N ILE A 18 -11.62 7.04 16.30
CA ILE A 18 -11.13 6.89 14.93
C ILE A 18 -10.27 5.64 14.68
N SER A 19 -10.23 4.68 15.61
CA SER A 19 -9.37 3.50 15.55
C SER A 19 -9.61 2.66 14.29
N GLU A 20 -10.87 2.55 13.84
CA GLU A 20 -11.22 1.82 12.63
C GLU A 20 -10.68 2.52 11.36
N GLN A 21 -10.74 3.85 11.32
CA GLN A 21 -10.23 4.67 10.22
C GLN A 21 -8.70 4.61 10.18
N GLU A 22 -8.05 4.66 11.34
CA GLU A 22 -6.59 4.51 11.46
C GLU A 22 -6.14 3.13 10.96
N SER A 23 -6.77 2.05 11.42
CA SER A 23 -6.51 0.68 10.97
C SER A 23 -6.69 0.52 9.45
N THR A 24 -7.77 1.10 8.91
CA THR A 24 -8.05 1.08 7.48
C THR A 24 -6.98 1.85 6.68
N PHE A 25 -6.54 3.00 7.20
CA PHE A 25 -5.48 3.79 6.56
C PHE A 25 -4.14 3.06 6.57
N ASP A 26 -3.77 2.43 7.69
CA ASP A 26 -2.57 1.62 7.78
C ASP A 26 -2.59 0.44 6.78
N ALA A 27 -3.74 -0.22 6.65
CA ALA A 27 -3.92 -1.28 5.65
C ALA A 27 -3.78 -0.74 4.22
N PHE A 28 -4.37 0.42 3.90
CA PHE A 28 -4.25 1.07 2.59
C PHE A 28 -2.79 1.43 2.26
N VAL A 29 -2.07 2.01 3.22
CA VAL A 29 -0.65 2.38 3.05
C VAL A 29 0.20 1.12 2.87
N GLY A 30 -0.05 0.08 3.68
CA GLY A 30 0.62 -1.21 3.53
C GLY A 30 0.41 -1.80 2.14
N MET A 31 -0.84 -1.90 1.70
CA MET A 31 -1.21 -2.41 0.38
C MET A 31 -0.58 -1.57 -0.75
N SER A 32 -0.61 -0.24 -0.65
CA SER A 32 -0.03 0.65 -1.66
C SER A 32 1.48 0.45 -1.79
N LYS A 33 2.21 0.35 -0.67
CA LYS A 33 3.66 0.10 -0.65
C LYS A 33 4.00 -1.23 -1.31
N TRP A 34 3.42 -2.32 -0.82
CA TRP A 34 3.70 -3.66 -1.34
C TRP A 34 3.21 -3.86 -2.77
N GLY A 35 2.02 -3.33 -3.09
CA GLY A 35 1.44 -3.37 -4.43
C GLY A 35 2.27 -2.63 -5.47
N SER A 36 2.77 -1.43 -5.14
CA SER A 36 3.63 -0.66 -6.05
C SER A 36 4.95 -1.38 -6.36
N LEU A 37 5.54 -2.08 -5.39
CA LEU A 37 6.75 -2.90 -5.60
C LEU A 37 6.47 -4.05 -6.58
N ILE A 38 5.37 -4.78 -6.39
CA ILE A 38 4.98 -5.89 -7.27
C ILE A 38 4.73 -5.40 -8.70
N ILE A 39 4.01 -4.28 -8.86
CA ILE A 39 3.73 -3.68 -10.17
C ILE A 39 5.05 -3.28 -10.84
N SER A 40 5.94 -2.61 -10.11
CA SER A 40 7.23 -2.16 -10.65
C SER A 40 8.11 -3.33 -11.11
N ALA A 41 8.22 -4.38 -10.30
CA ALA A 41 8.97 -5.58 -10.65
C ALA A 41 8.36 -6.32 -11.86
N SER A 42 7.03 -6.38 -11.94
CA SER A 42 6.31 -6.99 -13.07
C SER A 42 6.53 -6.21 -14.37
N LEU A 43 6.46 -4.87 -14.31
CA LEU A 43 6.73 -4.02 -15.47
C LEU A 43 8.17 -4.22 -15.95
N LEU A 44 9.16 -4.16 -15.05
CA LEU A 44 10.57 -4.40 -15.40
C LEU A 44 10.77 -5.76 -16.08
N PHE A 45 10.19 -6.81 -15.51
CA PHE A 45 10.25 -8.16 -16.04
C PHE A 45 9.69 -8.24 -17.46
N LEU A 46 8.46 -7.78 -17.66
CA LEU A 46 7.78 -7.86 -18.95
C LEU A 46 8.47 -6.97 -20.00
N THR A 47 8.99 -5.80 -19.60
CA THR A 47 9.76 -4.93 -20.49
C THR A 47 11.04 -5.59 -20.98
N ILE A 48 11.86 -6.16 -20.09
CA ILE A 48 13.13 -6.81 -20.50
C ILE A 48 12.87 -8.08 -21.30
N TRP A 49 11.81 -8.84 -20.97
CA TRP A 49 11.48 -10.05 -21.69
C TRP A 49 10.98 -9.77 -23.10
N PHE A 50 10.03 -8.84 -23.27
CA PHE A 50 9.35 -8.63 -24.56
C PHE A 50 9.96 -7.57 -25.47
N GLN A 51 10.98 -6.84 -25.04
CA GLN A 51 11.72 -5.95 -25.94
C GLN A 51 12.50 -6.73 -27.03
N PRO A 52 12.76 -6.18 -28.23
CA PRO A 52 13.46 -6.89 -29.30
C PRO A 52 14.84 -7.42 -28.90
N GLY A 53 15.05 -8.74 -28.99
CA GLY A 53 16.28 -9.37 -28.49
C GLY A 53 16.31 -9.59 -26.97
N GLY A 54 15.17 -9.42 -26.30
CA GLY A 54 14.98 -9.74 -24.89
C GLY A 54 15.07 -11.23 -24.59
N ALA A 55 15.37 -11.54 -23.33
CA ALA A 55 15.50 -12.91 -22.85
C ALA A 55 14.87 -13.06 -21.45
N PHE A 56 14.25 -14.21 -21.22
CA PHE A 56 13.54 -14.50 -19.98
C PHE A 56 14.47 -14.49 -18.75
N ILE A 57 15.62 -15.14 -18.84
CA ILE A 57 16.55 -15.29 -17.70
C ILE A 57 17.04 -13.95 -17.15
N PRO A 58 17.61 -13.02 -17.96
CA PRO A 58 18.04 -11.72 -17.44
C PRO A 58 16.86 -10.88 -16.95
N ALA A 59 15.69 -10.97 -17.58
CA ALA A 59 14.47 -10.31 -17.10
C ALA A 59 14.07 -10.81 -15.71
N PHE A 60 14.08 -12.14 -15.51
CA PHE A 60 13.71 -12.76 -14.25
C PHE A 60 14.69 -12.39 -13.13
N ILE A 61 16.00 -12.41 -13.41
CA ILE A 61 17.03 -11.98 -12.45
C ILE A 61 16.80 -10.51 -12.06
N ALA A 62 16.58 -9.62 -13.03
CA ALA A 62 16.32 -8.21 -12.75
C ALA A 62 15.09 -8.01 -11.85
N ALA A 63 14.00 -8.73 -12.13
CA ALA A 63 12.79 -8.69 -11.31
C ALA A 63 13.02 -9.18 -9.88
N VAL A 64 13.75 -10.30 -9.72
CA VAL A 64 14.11 -10.85 -8.40
C VAL A 64 14.97 -9.86 -7.61
N VAL A 65 15.96 -9.24 -8.25
CA VAL A 65 16.82 -8.22 -7.61
C VAL A 65 15.98 -7.05 -7.10
N VAL A 66 15.05 -6.53 -7.91
CA VAL A 66 14.16 -5.44 -7.49
C VAL A 66 13.23 -5.87 -6.36
N LEU A 67 12.66 -7.06 -6.42
CA LEU A 67 11.80 -7.59 -5.34
C LEU A 67 12.56 -7.75 -4.03
N VAL A 68 13.76 -8.32 -4.07
CA VAL A 68 14.60 -8.55 -2.88
C VAL A 68 15.05 -7.22 -2.29
N ALA A 69 15.59 -6.31 -3.11
CA ALA A 69 15.99 -4.99 -2.65
C ALA A 69 14.81 -4.21 -2.08
N GLY A 70 13.68 -4.18 -2.80
CA GLY A 70 12.46 -3.54 -2.36
C GLY A 70 11.92 -4.12 -1.06
N PHE A 71 11.95 -5.43 -0.89
CA PHE A 71 11.52 -6.10 0.35
C PHE A 71 12.32 -5.60 1.56
N PHE A 72 13.65 -5.54 1.47
CA PHE A 72 14.48 -5.05 2.58
C PHE A 72 14.29 -3.54 2.85
N ILE A 73 14.11 -2.74 1.79
CA ILE A 73 13.82 -1.30 1.91
C ILE A 73 12.47 -1.11 2.62
N LEU A 74 11.42 -1.83 2.20
CA LEU A 74 10.07 -1.69 2.76
C LEU A 74 9.93 -2.23 4.18
N LYS A 75 10.72 -3.26 4.53
CA LYS A 75 10.77 -3.87 5.86
C LYS A 75 11.53 -3.00 6.89
N SER A 76 12.30 -2.02 6.44
CA SER A 76 13.01 -1.12 7.35
C SER A 76 12.02 -0.49 8.34
N PRO A 77 12.31 -0.54 9.65
CA PRO A 77 11.34 -0.22 10.69
C PRO A 77 10.78 1.19 10.50
N LYS A 78 9.46 1.35 10.63
CA LYS A 78 8.82 2.66 10.69
C LYS A 78 9.44 3.38 11.91
N SER A 79 10.20 4.46 11.67
CA SER A 79 10.52 5.43 12.71
C SER A 79 9.21 6.18 13.01
N HIS A 80 8.43 5.65 13.95
CA HIS A 80 7.34 6.39 14.58
C HIS A 80 7.91 7.24 15.72
#